data_AF-A0A933B7C4-F1
#
_entry.id   AF-A0A933B7C4-F1
#
_cell.length_a   1.000
_cell.length_b   1.000
_cell.length_c   1.000
_cell.angle_alpha   90.00
_cell.angle_beta   90.00
_cell.angle_gamma   90.00
#
_symmetry.space_group_name_H-M   'P 1'
#
loop_
_entity.id
_entity.type
_entity.pdbx_description
1 polymer ?
#
loop_
_entity_poly.entity_id
_entity_poly.type
_entity_poly.pdbx_seq_one_letter_code
_entity_poly.pdbx_strand_id
1 'polypeptide(L)' 'SPEDAIEQGGDIIIVGRGIYNDKDPKRAAIEYKERAWNALVLRDGDTIYS' A
#
# COMPACT_ATOMS: atom_id res chain seq x y z
N SER A 1 6.12 6.31 0.55
CA SER A 1 4.84 5.91 1.17
C SER A 1 4.47 4.52 0.65
N PRO A 2 3.40 3.83 1.12
CA PRO A 2 2.94 2.62 0.42
C PRO A 2 2.54 2.92 -1.04
N GLU A 3 2.04 4.12 -1.36
CA GLU A 3 1.73 4.53 -2.73
C GLU A 3 2.99 4.61 -3.61
N ASP A 4 4.04 5.34 -3.18
CA ASP A 4 5.28 5.48 -3.96
C ASP A 4 5.94 4.12 -4.23
N ALA A 5 5.87 3.20 -3.27
CA ALA A 5 6.45 1.87 -3.40
C ALA A 5 5.76 1.05 -4.50
N ILE A 6 4.44 1.20 -4.65
CA ILE A 6 3.66 0.51 -5.68
C ILE A 6 3.84 1.19 -7.04
N GLU A 7 3.80 2.53 -7.09
CA GLU A 7 4.01 3.33 -8.31
C GLU A 7 5.39 3.07 -8.94
N GLN A 8 6.41 2.78 -8.12
CA GLN A 8 7.76 2.43 -8.57
C GLN A 8 7.91 0.97 -9.03
N GLY A 9 6.80 0.24 -9.18
CA GLY A 9 6.78 -1.13 -9.69
C GLY A 9 6.82 -2.23 -8.62
N GLY A 10 6.65 -1.88 -7.34
CA GLY A 10 6.47 -2.88 -6.29
C GLY A 10 5.07 -3.49 -6.33
N ASP A 11 4.94 -4.79 -6.06
CA ASP A 11 3.63 -5.46 -5.98
C ASP A 11 3.16 -5.68 -4.53
N ILE A 12 4.09 -5.62 -3.58
CA ILE A 12 3.85 -5.90 -2.16
C ILE A 12 4.61 -4.88 -1.31
N ILE A 13 4.00 -4.42 -0.22
CA ILE A 13 4.65 -3.62 0.82
C ILE A 13 4.98 -4.47 2.05
N ILE A 14 6.11 -4.18 2.71
CA ILE A 14 6.47 -4.76 4.00
C ILE A 14 6.55 -3.62 5.01
N VAL A 15 5.72 -3.68 6.06
CA VAL A 15 5.63 -2.61 7.06
C VAL A 15 5.98 -3.13 8.44
N GLY A 16 7.01 -2.52 9.05
CA GLY A 16 7.46 -2.84 10.40
C GLY A 16 6.83 -1.94 11.45
N ARG A 17 7.63 -1.03 12.03
CA ARG A 17 7.25 -0.15 13.15
C ARG A 17 5.98 0.67 12.91
N GLY A 18 5.62 0.93 11.65
CA GLY A 18 4.38 1.62 11.28
C GLY A 18 3.10 0.85 11.63
N ILE A 19 3.16 -0.46 11.87
CA ILE A 19 2.01 -1.28 12.30
C ILE A 19 2.20 -1.68 13.76
N TYR A 20 3.28 -2.42 14.08
CA TYR A 20 3.38 -3.06 15.40
C TYR A 20 3.60 -2.09 16.57
N ASN A 21 4.07 -0.86 16.28
CA ASN A 21 4.32 0.17 17.30
C ASN A 21 3.25 1.27 17.27
N ASP A 22 2.17 1.10 16.50
CA ASP A 22 1.01 2.01 16.52
C ASP A 22 0.17 1.76 17.78
N LYS A 23 -0.58 2.77 18.23
CA LYS A 23 -1.50 2.64 19.37
C LYS A 23 -2.68 1.71 19.05
N ASP A 24 -3.02 1.57 17.77
CA ASP A 24 -3.98 0.60 17.26
C ASP A 24 -3.37 -0.13 16.04
N PRO A 25 -2.60 -1.20 16.27
CA PRO A 25 -1.95 -1.95 15.20
C PRO A 25 -2.90 -2.52 14.15
N LYS A 26 -4.14 -2.86 14.55
CA LYS A 26 -5.13 -3.41 13.63
C LYS A 26 -5.62 -2.32 12.68
N ARG A 27 -5.95 -1.13 13.20
CA ARG A 27 -6.31 0.02 12.37
C ARG A 27 -5.16 0.39 11.43
N ALA A 28 -3.93 0.45 11.93
CA ALA A 28 -2.76 0.74 11.10
C ALA A 28 -2.57 -0.29 9.97
N ALA A 29 -2.70 -1.58 10.26
CA ALA A 29 -2.60 -2.62 9.23
C ALA A 29 -3.68 -2.50 8.15
N ILE A 30 -4.93 -2.18 8.53
CA ILE A 30 -6.02 -1.94 7.58
C ILE A 30 -5.70 -0.74 6.69
N GLU A 31 -5.19 0.35 7.28
CA GLU A 31 -4.80 1.56 6.55
C GLU A 31 -3.72 1.28 5.50
N TYR A 32 -2.63 0.59 5.86
CA TYR A 32 -1.58 0.22 4.91
C TYR A 32 -2.10 -0.70 3.80
N LYS A 33 -2.97 -1.67 4.14
CA LYS A 33 -3.61 -2.56 3.16
C LYS A 33 -4.43 -1.76 2.15
N GLU A 34 -5.31 -0.86 2.61
CA GLU A 34 -6.18 -0.08 1.72
C GLU A 34 -5.38 0.84 0.82
N ARG A 35 -4.37 1.53 1.37
CA ARG A 35 -3.51 2.44 0.61
C ARG A 35 -2.71 1.73 -0.48
N ALA A 36 -2.04 0.62 -0.14
CA ALA A 36 -1.27 -0.15 -1.11
C ALA A 36 -2.16 -0.79 -2.17
N TRP A 37 -3.32 -1.33 -1.77
CA TRP A 37 -4.26 -1.95 -2.71
C TRP A 37 -4.83 -0.93 -3.70
N ASN A 38 -5.23 0.25 -3.21
CA ASN A 38 -5.75 1.31 -4.07
C ASN A 38 -4.67 1.79 -5.05
N ALA A 39 -3.42 1.98 -4.60
CA ALA A 39 -2.31 2.35 -5.46
C ALA A 39 -2.06 1.29 -6.55
N LEU A 40 -2.15 0.00 -6.21
CA LEU A 40 -1.98 -1.09 -7.16
C LEU A 40 -3.07 -1.10 -8.23
N VAL A 41 -4.33 -0.98 -7.81
CA VAL A 41 -5.48 -0.91 -8.74
C VAL A 41 -5.37 0.30 -9.67
N LEU A 42 -4.91 1.45 -9.17
CA LEU A 42 -4.72 2.65 -9.99
C LEU A 42 -3.61 2.44 -11.04
N ARG A 43 -2.44 1.97 -10.61
CA ARG A 43 -1.30 1.67 -11.50
C ARG A 43 -1.69 0.67 -12.60
N ASP A 44 -2.34 -0.43 -12.21
CA ASP A 44 -2.71 -1.47 -13.15
C ASP A 44 -3.88 -1.02 -14.06
N GLY A 45 -4.80 -0.22 -13.53
CA GLY A 45 -5.88 0.43 -14.29
C GLY A 45 -5.38 1.34 -15.41
N ASP A 46 -4.27 2.06 -15.19
CA ASP A 46 -3.57 2.84 -16.22
C ASP A 46 -2.89 1.94 -17.27
N THR A 47 -2.54 0.71 -16.90
CA THR A 47 -1.83 -0.24 -17.78
C THR A 47 -2.75 -0.97 -18.76
N ILE A 48 -4.07 -1.03 -18.51
CA ILE A 48 -5.04 -1.76 -19.38
C ILE A 48 -5.55 -0.90 -20.56
N TYR A 49 -5.29 0.40 -20.56
CA TYR A 49 -5.75 1.34 -21.60
C TYR A 49 -4.62 2.18 -22.23
N SER A 50 -3.36 1.85 -21.99
CA SER A 50 -2.18 2.53 -22.57
C SER A 50 -1.50 1.73 -23.68
#